data_AF-A0A7C9ATK1-F1
#
_entry.id   AF-A0A7C9ATK1-F1
#
_cell.length_a   1.000
_cell.length_b   1.000
_cell.length_c   1.000
_cell.angle_alpha   90.00
_cell.angle_beta   90.00
_cell.angle_gamma   90.00
#
_symmetry.space_group_name_H-M   'P 1'
#
loop_
_entity.id
_entity.type
_entity.pdbx_description
1 polymer ?
#
loop_
_entity_poly.entity_id
_entity_poly.type
_entity_poly.pdbx_seq_one_letter_code
_entity_poly.pdbx_strand_id
1 'polypeptide(L)'
;GQVLSWKNEQGDELLFMSSKATFKPPNAIRGGIPICFPQFASRGGLEQHGFARHRMWTVDTQPPSPRANGSNGPASVNLLLRPCEEDLKLWQNKFEIRLKIALLEDGRLILRPRIRNANGKPISFSIAFRTYFSISDISEVRVEGLETLDYL
;
A
#
# COMPACT_ATOMS: atom_id res chain seq x y z
N GLY A 1 6.29 -3.35 -1.85
CA GLY A 1 6.37 -1.92 -1.52
C GLY A 1 5.36 -1.69 -0.42
N GLN A 2 5.82 -1.36 0.79
CA GLN A 2 4.98 -1.28 1.97
C GLN A 2 5.59 -0.24 2.92
N VAL A 3 4.77 0.64 3.48
CA VAL A 3 5.20 1.54 4.55
C VAL A 3 5.22 0.73 5.85
N LEU A 4 6.33 0.82 6.58
CA LEU A 4 6.56 0.04 7.80
C LEU A 4 6.53 0.88 9.08
N SER A 5 6.84 2.17 8.99
CA SER A 5 6.91 3.11 10.11
C SER A 5 6.52 4.50 9.62
N TRP A 6 5.85 5.25 10.48
CA TRP A 6 5.50 6.65 10.30
C TRP A 6 5.43 7.29 11.68
N LYS A 7 6.27 8.31 11.91
CA LYS A 7 6.40 8.94 13.22
C LYS A 7 5.91 10.38 13.19
N ASN A 8 5.36 10.84 14.31
CA ASN A 8 5.07 12.25 14.54
C ASN A 8 6.36 13.03 14.87
N GLU A 9 6.23 14.34 15.11
CA GLU A 9 7.36 15.22 15.47
C GLU A 9 8.00 14.87 16.82
N GLN A 10 7.27 14.19 17.71
CA GLN A 10 7.74 13.73 19.02
C GLN A 10 8.49 12.38 18.92
N GLY A 11 8.46 11.74 17.76
CA GLY A 11 9.09 10.45 17.51
C GLY A 11 8.21 9.24 17.83
N ASP A 12 6.94 9.47 18.21
CA ASP A 12 5.99 8.40 18.49
C ASP A 12 5.57 7.70 17.20
N GLU A 13 5.48 6.38 17.27
CA GLU A 13 5.07 5.55 16.14
C GLU A 13 3.56 5.61 15.95
N LEU A 14 3.13 5.93 14.72
CA LEU A 14 1.72 6.01 14.32
C LEU A 14 1.23 4.71 13.66
N LEU A 15 2.14 3.81 13.28
CA LEU A 15 1.82 2.52 12.67
C LEU A 15 2.22 1.33 13.56
N PHE A 16 1.28 0.43 13.79
CA PHE A 16 1.59 -0.82 14.48
C PHE A 16 2.41 -1.75 13.58
N MET A 17 3.51 -2.28 14.12
CA MET A 17 4.31 -3.34 13.52
C MET A 17 4.39 -4.53 14.48
N SER A 18 4.07 -5.74 13.99
CA SER A 18 4.19 -6.92 14.84
C SER A 18 5.66 -7.23 15.14
N SER A 19 5.98 -7.48 16.41
CA SER A 19 7.31 -7.98 16.82
C SER A 19 7.67 -9.35 16.24
N LYS A 20 6.67 -10.08 15.70
CA LYS A 20 6.83 -11.38 15.03
C LYS A 20 6.76 -11.25 13.50
N ALA A 21 6.80 -10.03 12.95
CA ALA A 21 6.74 -9.82 11.52
C ALA A 21 7.93 -10.46 10.81
N THR A 22 7.66 -11.19 9.72
CA THR A 22 8.69 -11.76 8.85
C THR A 22 8.87 -10.87 7.63
N PHE A 23 10.11 -10.43 7.39
CA PHE A 23 10.44 -9.54 6.26
C PHE A 23 10.93 -10.32 5.02
N LYS A 24 10.84 -11.65 5.04
CA LYS A 24 11.27 -12.52 3.96
C LYS A 24 10.06 -12.94 3.11
N PRO A 25 10.16 -12.85 1.77
CA PRO A 25 9.20 -13.49 0.88
C PRO A 25 9.09 -15.01 1.18
N PRO A 26 7.95 -15.64 0.88
CA PRO A 26 6.76 -15.06 0.25
C PRO A 26 5.79 -14.44 1.25
N ASN A 27 6.08 -14.42 2.57
CA ASN A 27 5.10 -14.01 3.58
C ASN A 27 4.82 -12.50 3.54
N ALA A 28 3.54 -12.13 3.68
CA ALA A 28 3.16 -10.74 3.85
C ALA A 28 3.61 -10.23 5.23
N ILE A 29 4.16 -9.01 5.26
CA ILE A 29 4.59 -8.37 6.50
C ILE A 29 3.37 -7.99 7.33
N ARG A 30 3.39 -8.36 8.63
CA ARG A 30 2.30 -8.12 9.57
C ARG A 30 2.49 -6.77 10.29
N GLY A 31 1.83 -5.74 9.79
CA GLY A 31 1.86 -4.38 10.33
C GLY A 31 2.21 -3.34 9.26
N GLY A 32 2.25 -2.07 9.63
CA GLY A 32 2.43 -0.96 8.68
C GLY A 32 1.24 -0.83 7.73
N ILE A 33 1.51 -0.66 6.43
CA ILE A 33 0.46 -0.47 5.41
C ILE A 33 0.59 -1.48 4.25
N PRO A 34 0.23 -2.77 4.43
CA PRO A 34 0.11 -3.73 3.34
C PRO A 34 -0.87 -3.28 2.25
N ILE A 35 -0.57 -3.63 1.01
CA ILE A 35 -1.39 -3.29 -0.16
C ILE A 35 -2.12 -4.53 -0.65
N CYS A 36 -3.45 -4.47 -0.70
CA CYS A 36 -4.29 -5.50 -1.30
C CYS A 36 -4.50 -5.16 -2.78
N PHE A 37 -4.11 -6.09 -3.67
CA PHE A 37 -4.37 -5.98 -5.10
C PHE A 37 -4.10 -7.35 -5.76
N PRO A 38 -4.92 -7.77 -6.75
CA PRO A 38 -6.07 -7.07 -7.33
C PRO A 38 -7.40 -7.38 -6.61
N GLN A 39 -7.34 -7.97 -5.42
CA GLN A 39 -8.50 -8.43 -4.66
C GLN A 39 -8.40 -8.00 -3.20
N PHE A 40 -9.54 -7.71 -2.58
CA PHE A 40 -9.68 -7.55 -1.14
C PHE A 40 -10.37 -8.77 -0.52
N ALA A 41 -9.86 -9.23 0.62
CA ALA A 41 -10.32 -10.44 1.30
C ALA A 41 -10.41 -11.62 0.31
N SER A 42 -11.43 -12.44 0.43
CA SER A 42 -11.70 -13.59 -0.44
C SER A 42 -12.76 -13.29 -1.51
N ARG A 43 -12.90 -12.01 -1.95
CA ARG A 43 -13.96 -11.56 -2.87
C ARG A 43 -13.77 -11.98 -4.34
N GLY A 44 -12.86 -12.91 -4.63
CA GLY A 44 -12.60 -13.44 -5.96
C GLY A 44 -11.69 -14.65 -5.91
N GLY A 45 -11.27 -15.15 -7.08
CA GLY A 45 -10.58 -16.44 -7.21
C GLY A 45 -9.10 -16.47 -6.85
N LEU A 46 -8.53 -15.39 -6.32
CA LEU A 46 -7.12 -15.33 -5.91
C LEU A 46 -6.95 -15.58 -4.41
N GLU A 47 -5.72 -15.81 -3.98
CA GLU A 47 -5.37 -15.81 -2.56
C GLU A 47 -5.89 -14.55 -1.84
N GLN A 48 -6.15 -14.69 -0.55
CA GLN A 48 -6.73 -13.61 0.25
C GLN A 48 -5.90 -12.33 0.14
N HIS A 49 -6.57 -11.22 -0.20
CA HIS A 49 -5.94 -9.90 -0.43
C HIS A 49 -5.06 -9.78 -1.69
N GLY A 50 -5.11 -10.78 -2.59
CA GLY A 50 -4.29 -10.83 -3.78
C GLY A 50 -2.80 -10.94 -3.47
N PHE A 51 -1.97 -10.64 -4.46
CA PHE A 51 -0.54 -10.95 -4.43
C PHE A 51 0.38 -9.74 -4.25
N ALA A 52 -0.10 -8.50 -4.40
CA ALA A 52 0.79 -7.32 -4.43
C ALA A 52 1.64 -7.11 -3.16
N ARG A 53 1.12 -7.50 -1.98
CA ARG A 53 1.85 -7.49 -0.69
C ARG A 53 2.95 -8.55 -0.58
N HIS A 54 2.94 -9.54 -1.46
CA HIS A 54 3.90 -10.65 -1.51
C HIS A 54 4.99 -10.41 -2.57
N ARG A 55 4.93 -9.29 -3.30
CA ARG A 55 5.89 -8.95 -4.37
C ARG A 55 6.89 -7.91 -3.91
N MET A 56 8.10 -8.02 -4.45
CA MET A 56 9.09 -6.95 -4.39
C MET A 56 8.71 -5.86 -5.38
N TRP A 57 8.71 -4.62 -4.90
CA TRP A 57 8.45 -3.45 -5.74
C TRP A 57 9.78 -2.78 -6.00
N THR A 58 9.92 -2.16 -7.17
CA THR A 58 11.14 -1.42 -7.51
C THR A 58 10.94 0.06 -7.23
N VAL A 59 12.03 0.79 -6.97
CA VAL A 59 11.99 2.26 -6.93
C VAL A 59 11.89 2.77 -8.37
N ASP A 60 10.87 3.58 -8.65
CA ASP A 60 10.69 4.22 -9.95
C ASP A 60 11.56 5.48 -10.03
N THR A 61 12.66 5.38 -10.77
CA THR A 61 13.60 6.48 -11.00
C THR A 61 13.15 7.44 -12.10
N GLN A 62 12.12 7.08 -12.88
CA GLN A 62 11.57 7.89 -13.97
C GLN A 62 10.04 8.03 -13.84
N PRO A 63 9.56 8.65 -12.74
CA PRO A 63 8.13 8.84 -12.56
C PRO A 63 7.58 9.83 -13.60
N PRO A 64 6.37 9.60 -14.14
CA PRO A 64 5.77 10.47 -15.16
C PRO A 64 5.46 11.89 -14.69
N SER A 65 5.41 12.11 -13.36
CA SER A 65 5.56 13.45 -12.78
C SER A 65 6.97 13.52 -12.22
N PRO A 66 7.83 14.43 -12.71
CA PRO A 66 9.18 14.60 -12.17
C PRO A 66 9.14 14.77 -10.65
N ARG A 67 10.21 14.35 -9.97
CA ARG A 67 10.48 14.84 -8.62
C ARG A 67 10.47 16.37 -8.71
N ALA A 68 9.91 17.07 -7.72
CA ALA A 68 10.14 18.50 -7.62
C ALA A 68 11.67 18.67 -7.53
N ASN A 69 12.28 19.09 -8.63
CA ASN A 69 13.72 19.29 -8.72
C ASN A 69 14.03 20.53 -7.89
N GLY A 70 14.35 20.30 -6.62
CA GLY A 70 14.68 21.33 -5.66
C GLY A 70 14.69 20.72 -4.26
N SER A 71 15.63 21.15 -3.43
CA SER A 71 15.77 20.77 -2.02
C SER A 71 14.57 21.15 -1.13
N ASN A 72 13.50 21.74 -1.70
CA ASN A 72 12.37 22.34 -0.99
C ASN A 72 11.04 21.58 -1.24
N GLY A 73 11.09 20.34 -1.73
CA GLY A 73 9.91 19.50 -1.92
C GLY A 73 9.75 18.47 -0.79
N PRO A 74 8.51 18.03 -0.47
CA PRO A 74 8.28 17.01 0.55
C PRO A 74 9.01 15.70 0.20
N ALA A 75 9.59 15.06 1.21
CA ALA A 75 10.30 13.80 1.06
C ALA A 75 9.38 12.76 0.42
N SER A 76 9.78 12.21 -0.74
CA SER A 76 8.92 11.30 -1.48
C SER A 76 9.66 10.24 -2.29
N VAL A 77 9.00 9.10 -2.47
CA VAL A 77 9.46 7.98 -3.28
C VAL A 77 8.31 7.47 -4.15
N ASN A 78 8.63 7.07 -5.38
CA ASN A 78 7.71 6.36 -6.25
C ASN A 78 8.14 4.90 -6.29
N LEU A 79 7.21 3.99 -6.02
CA LEU A 79 7.41 2.55 -6.14
C LEU A 79 6.63 2.02 -7.34
N LEU A 80 7.13 0.96 -7.94
CA LEU A 80 6.59 0.36 -9.15
C LEU A 80 6.41 -1.14 -8.97
N LEU A 81 5.24 -1.64 -9.36
CA LEU A 81 4.94 -3.06 -9.49
C LEU A 81 4.46 -3.35 -10.91
N ARG A 82 5.08 -4.34 -11.54
CA ARG A 82 4.65 -4.96 -12.80
C ARG A 82 4.46 -6.46 -12.54
N PRO A 83 3.53 -7.12 -13.25
CA PRO A 83 3.35 -8.55 -13.08
C PRO A 83 4.61 -9.31 -13.49
N CYS A 84 5.02 -10.28 -12.69
CA CYS A 84 5.97 -11.32 -13.12
C CYS A 84 5.22 -12.47 -13.83
N GLU A 85 5.97 -13.45 -14.34
CA GLU A 85 5.37 -14.63 -14.98
C GLU A 85 4.42 -15.41 -14.05
N GLU A 86 4.76 -15.50 -12.76
CA GLU A 86 3.93 -16.14 -11.74
C GLU A 86 2.60 -15.39 -11.54
N ASP A 87 2.64 -14.05 -11.54
CA ASP A 87 1.43 -13.22 -11.46
C ASP A 87 0.52 -13.44 -12.65
N LEU A 88 1.08 -13.53 -13.86
CA LEU A 88 0.31 -13.75 -15.09
C LEU A 88 -0.31 -15.16 -15.13
N LYS A 89 0.30 -16.16 -14.49
CA LYS A 89 -0.29 -17.49 -14.31
C LYS A 89 -1.50 -17.47 -13.38
N LEU A 90 -1.44 -16.68 -12.30
CA LEU A 90 -2.54 -16.54 -11.33
C LEU A 90 -3.66 -15.63 -11.84
N TRP A 91 -3.29 -14.52 -12.47
CA TRP A 91 -4.21 -13.49 -12.95
C TRP A 91 -3.69 -12.96 -14.29
N GLN A 92 -4.28 -13.45 -15.39
CA GLN A 92 -3.86 -13.21 -16.78
C GLN A 92 -4.16 -11.77 -17.26
N ASN A 93 -3.69 -10.78 -16.51
CA ASN A 93 -3.90 -9.37 -16.79
C ASN A 93 -2.58 -8.61 -16.71
N LYS A 94 -2.27 -7.85 -17.77
CA LYS A 94 -1.15 -6.92 -17.80
C LYS A 94 -1.55 -5.62 -17.10
N PHE A 95 -0.80 -5.25 -16.07
CA PHE A 95 -1.02 -4.02 -15.32
C PHE A 95 0.30 -3.37 -14.95
N GLU A 96 0.24 -2.13 -14.50
CA GLU A 96 1.34 -1.46 -13.83
C GLU A 96 0.78 -0.66 -12.65
N ILE A 97 1.34 -0.85 -11.45
CA ILE A 97 1.00 -0.06 -10.27
C ILE A 97 2.16 0.85 -9.95
N ARG A 98 1.92 2.16 -9.94
CA ARG A 98 2.82 3.14 -9.32
C ARG A 98 2.23 3.56 -7.99
N LEU A 99 3.03 3.56 -6.93
CA LEU A 99 2.66 4.08 -5.63
C LEU A 99 3.58 5.23 -5.28
N LYS A 100 3.05 6.45 -5.25
CA LYS A 100 3.76 7.59 -4.68
C LYS A 100 3.54 7.62 -3.17
N ILE A 101 4.63 7.62 -2.42
CA ILE A 101 4.64 7.81 -0.97
C ILE A 101 5.31 9.17 -0.72
N ALA A 102 4.66 10.06 0.01
CA ALA A 102 5.20 11.36 0.36
C ALA A 102 4.94 11.67 1.84
N LEU A 103 5.95 12.18 2.54
CA LEU A 103 5.80 12.78 3.86
C LEU A 103 5.82 14.29 3.69
N LEU A 104 4.72 14.95 4.04
CA LEU A 104 4.61 16.40 3.99
C LEU A 104 5.33 17.05 5.17
N GLU A 105 5.62 18.34 5.07
CA GLU A 105 6.31 19.10 6.13
C GLU A 105 5.55 19.12 7.45
N ASP A 106 4.22 19.05 7.40
CA ASP A 106 3.33 18.97 8.57
C ASP A 106 3.17 17.54 9.13
N GLY A 107 4.04 16.61 8.73
CA GLY A 107 4.04 15.23 9.19
C GLY A 107 3.00 14.32 8.53
N ARG A 108 2.12 14.82 7.66
CA ARG A 108 1.13 13.97 6.97
C ARG A 108 1.78 13.01 5.99
N LEU A 109 1.45 11.72 6.12
CA LEU A 109 1.83 10.68 5.18
C LEU A 109 0.77 10.51 4.08
N ILE A 110 1.20 10.64 2.81
CA ILE A 110 0.33 10.53 1.64
C ILE A 110 0.75 9.33 0.78
N LEU A 111 -0.18 8.39 0.58
CA LEU A 111 -0.06 7.27 -0.35
C LEU A 111 -1.00 7.47 -1.53
N ARG A 112 -0.45 7.55 -2.74
CA ARG A 112 -1.24 7.74 -3.98
C ARG A 112 -0.97 6.60 -4.95
N PRO A 113 -1.88 5.62 -5.08
CA PRO A 113 -1.77 4.56 -6.08
C PRO A 113 -2.22 5.08 -7.46
N ARG A 114 -1.51 4.69 -8.51
CA ARG A 114 -1.91 4.85 -9.90
C ARG A 114 -1.79 3.50 -10.59
N ILE A 115 -2.91 2.96 -11.04
CA ILE A 115 -2.97 1.68 -11.72
C ILE A 115 -3.19 1.95 -13.21
N ARG A 116 -2.31 1.42 -14.04
CA ARG A 116 -2.44 1.43 -15.49
C ARG A 116 -2.86 0.04 -15.94
N ASN A 117 -4.01 -0.04 -16.60
CA ASN A 117 -4.36 -1.22 -17.38
C ASN A 117 -3.46 -1.26 -18.63
N ALA A 118 -2.62 -2.28 -18.73
CA ALA A 118 -1.72 -2.51 -19.86
C ALA A 118 -2.19 -3.68 -20.73
N ASN A 119 -3.42 -4.17 -20.52
CA ASN A 119 -4.08 -5.08 -21.44
C ASN A 119 -4.73 -4.31 -22.59
N GLY A 120 -5.03 -5.03 -23.67
CA GLY A 120 -5.95 -4.59 -24.72
C GLY A 120 -7.44 -4.77 -24.38
N LYS A 121 -7.78 -5.11 -23.12
CA LYS A 121 -9.15 -5.35 -22.66
C LYS A 121 -9.38 -4.76 -21.26
N PRO A 122 -10.62 -4.41 -20.89
CA PRO A 122 -10.95 -3.99 -19.52
C PRO A 122 -10.52 -5.02 -18.47
N ILE A 123 -10.15 -4.55 -17.28
CA ILE A 123 -9.81 -5.38 -16.12
C ILE A 123 -10.70 -5.01 -14.93
N SER A 124 -11.15 -6.01 -14.19
CA SER A 124 -11.84 -5.81 -12.91
C SER A 124 -10.86 -6.06 -11.77
N PHE A 125 -10.78 -5.14 -10.83
CA PHE A 125 -9.90 -5.25 -9.67
C PHE A 125 -10.47 -4.48 -8.49
N SER A 126 -9.92 -4.75 -7.31
CA SER A 126 -10.05 -3.93 -6.12
C SER A 126 -8.66 -3.57 -5.61
N ILE A 127 -8.56 -2.45 -4.92
CA ILE A 127 -7.35 -2.02 -4.21
C ILE A 127 -7.74 -1.58 -2.80
N ALA A 128 -6.92 -1.94 -1.82
CA ALA A 128 -7.08 -1.45 -0.45
C ALA A 128 -5.72 -1.29 0.23
N PHE A 129 -5.61 -0.28 1.09
CA PHE A 129 -4.51 -0.12 2.03
C PHE A 129 -4.96 -0.67 3.39
N ARG A 130 -4.28 -1.70 3.89
CA ARG A 130 -4.59 -2.28 5.20
C ARG A 130 -3.75 -1.61 6.27
N THR A 131 -4.05 -0.36 6.58
CA THR A 131 -3.29 0.41 7.57
C THR A 131 -3.49 -0.15 8.97
N TYR A 132 -2.39 -0.51 9.63
CA TYR A 132 -2.36 -0.89 11.04
C TYR A 132 -1.95 0.35 11.84
N PHE A 133 -2.90 1.02 12.48
CA PHE A 133 -2.60 2.16 13.35
C PHE A 133 -2.04 1.70 14.69
N SER A 134 -1.03 2.42 15.17
CA SER A 134 -0.53 2.29 16.54
C SER A 134 -1.52 2.95 17.48
N ILE A 135 -1.95 2.22 18.51
CA ILE A 135 -2.88 2.68 19.54
C ILE A 135 -2.38 2.23 20.91
N SER A 136 -2.76 2.94 21.96
CA SER A 136 -2.39 2.61 23.34
C SER A 136 -3.20 1.41 23.86
N ASP A 137 -4.53 1.53 23.86
CA ASP A 137 -5.45 0.52 24.38
C ASP A 137 -6.69 0.42 23.48
N ILE A 138 -6.95 -0.78 22.95
CA ILE A 138 -8.08 -1.04 22.08
C ILE A 138 -9.44 -0.86 22.78
N SER A 139 -9.48 -0.97 24.11
CA SER A 139 -10.72 -0.79 24.88
C SER A 139 -11.15 0.67 25.01
N GLU A 140 -10.23 1.61 24.82
CA GLU A 140 -10.46 3.06 24.97
C GLU A 140 -10.53 3.80 23.61
N VAL A 141 -10.23 3.11 22.50
CA VAL A 141 -10.23 3.71 21.16
C VAL A 141 -11.63 3.76 20.57
N ARG A 142 -11.93 4.88 19.89
CA ARG A 142 -13.15 5.07 19.10
C ARG A 142 -12.78 5.45 17.67
N VAL A 143 -13.59 4.99 16.72
CA VAL A 143 -13.51 5.41 15.31
C VAL A 143 -14.75 6.21 15.01
N GLU A 144 -14.57 7.47 14.64
CA GLU A 144 -15.65 8.42 14.37
C GLU A 144 -15.73 8.74 12.85
N GLY A 145 -16.85 9.32 12.42
CA GLY A 145 -17.09 9.76 11.05
C GLY A 145 -17.65 8.68 10.12
N LEU A 146 -18.07 7.54 10.68
CA LEU A 146 -18.68 6.43 9.94
C LEU A 146 -20.12 6.11 10.42
N GLU A 147 -20.66 6.88 11.37
CA GLU A 147 -21.90 6.58 12.10
C GLU A 147 -23.14 6.50 11.19
N THR A 148 -23.10 7.15 10.04
CA THR A 148 -24.22 7.25 9.09
C THR A 148 -24.07 6.33 7.87
N LEU A 149 -23.07 5.45 7.87
CA LEU A 149 -22.77 4.57 6.75
C LEU A 149 -23.32 3.17 6.97
N ASP A 150 -23.71 2.51 5.88
CA ASP A 150 -24.04 1.09 5.88
C ASP A 150 -22.77 0.23 5.80
N TYR A 151 -22.74 -0.86 6.56
CA TYR A 151 -21.64 -1.82 6.58
C TYR A 151 -22.12 -3.21 6.14
N LEU A 152 -21.20 -3.99 5.56
CA LEU A 152 -21.41 -5.37 5.08
C LEU A 152 -20.89 -6.39 6.08
#